data_AF-A0A8S2G6L3-F1
#
_entry.id   AF-A0A8S2G6L3-F1
#
_cell.length_a   1.000
_cell.length_b   1.000
_cell.length_c   1.000
_cell.angle_alpha   90.00
_cell.angle_beta   90.00
_cell.angle_gamma   90.00
#
_symmetry.space_group_name_H-M   'P 1'
#
loop_
_entity.id
_entity.type
_entity.pdbx_description
1 polymer ?
#
loop_
_entity_poly.entity_id
_entity_poly.type
_entity_poly.pdbx_seq_one_letter_code
_entity_poly.pdbx_strand_id
1 'polypeptide(L)'
;LNKIEYVTDNGNVECEQKLDIAEQLTLLLIINDYQVNNPKHEITTEELLAYLTYILAHPINWCVQTCSLVLRCNHETQNKRKIERTLTQLQELIDQYERSSPSNIQRLQYFHLTMMPPLWKLQSDLAKIYMSLGLINNALELYLHLNKWSEVIACYQCLNKMSMAENIIRDQLKVKETSDLYCSLGEVTGDISYYEKIS
;
A
#
# COMPACT_ATOMS: atom_id res chain seq x y z
N LEU A 1 16.28 30.11 -37.34
CA LEU A 1 16.90 29.18 -36.38
C LEU A 1 16.89 29.88 -35.02
N ASN A 2 15.85 29.65 -34.22
CA ASN A 2 15.73 30.24 -32.89
C ASN A 2 16.72 29.52 -31.98
N LYS A 3 17.86 30.15 -31.68
CA LYS A 3 18.78 29.65 -30.67
C LYS A 3 18.11 29.84 -29.30
N ILE A 4 17.87 28.73 -28.62
CA ILE A 4 17.53 28.74 -27.20
C ILE A 4 18.85 28.97 -26.48
N GLU A 5 19.00 30.13 -25.84
CA GLU A 5 20.14 30.44 -24.98
C GLU A 5 19.72 30.25 -23.51
N TYR A 6 20.56 29.55 -22.75
CA TYR A 6 20.39 29.35 -21.30
C TYR A 6 21.49 30.11 -20.57
N VAL A 7 21.16 30.83 -19.51
CA VAL A 7 22.15 31.52 -18.67
C VAL A 7 22.69 30.50 -17.66
N THR A 8 23.90 30.01 -17.89
CA THR A 8 24.67 29.32 -16.85
C THR A 8 25.39 30.39 -16.03
N ASP A 9 24.98 30.61 -14.78
CA ASP A 9 25.77 31.42 -13.86
C ASP A 9 27.15 30.76 -13.69
N ASN A 10 28.18 31.46 -14.16
CA ASN A 10 29.57 31.04 -14.11
C ASN A 10 30.13 31.28 -12.70
N GLY A 11 30.09 30.24 -11.86
CA GLY A 11 30.85 30.20 -10.63
C GLY A 11 30.45 29.01 -9.78
N ASN A 12 31.24 27.93 -9.82
CA ASN A 12 31.19 26.76 -8.92
C ASN A 12 29.88 26.62 -8.10
N VAL A 13 28.82 26.15 -8.75
CA VAL A 13 27.64 25.66 -8.04
C VAL A 13 27.52 24.19 -8.38
N GLU A 14 27.86 23.31 -7.43
CA GLU A 14 27.20 22.00 -7.35
C GLU A 14 25.71 22.31 -7.16
N CYS A 15 25.02 22.51 -8.27
CA CYS A 15 23.63 22.93 -8.27
C CYS A 15 22.79 21.67 -8.08
N GLU A 16 22.71 21.17 -6.85
CA GLU A 16 21.55 20.39 -6.43
C GLU A 16 20.34 21.33 -6.52
N GLN A 17 19.80 21.52 -7.73
CA GLN A 17 18.54 22.23 -7.94
C GLN A 17 17.46 21.41 -7.24
N LYS A 18 17.12 21.84 -6.02
CA LYS A 18 16.08 21.23 -5.21
C LYS A 18 14.73 21.57 -5.82
N LEU A 19 13.98 20.55 -6.22
CA LEU A 19 12.60 20.74 -6.71
C LEU A 19 11.75 21.44 -5.65
N ASP A 20 11.03 22.48 -6.05
CA ASP A 20 10.02 23.13 -5.22
C ASP A 20 8.80 22.20 -5.03
N ILE A 21 7.95 22.51 -4.04
CA ILE A 21 6.75 21.74 -3.74
C ILE A 21 5.82 21.60 -4.95
N ALA A 22 5.68 22.65 -5.77
CA ALA A 22 4.85 22.60 -6.97
C ALA A 22 5.39 21.60 -8.01
N GLU A 23 6.72 21.53 -8.16
CA GLU A 23 7.38 20.61 -9.08
C GLU A 23 7.29 19.16 -8.57
N GLN A 24 7.51 18.94 -7.26
CA GLN A 24 7.32 17.62 -6.65
C GLN A 24 5.87 17.12 -6.78
N LEU A 25 4.89 18.00 -6.56
CA LEU A 25 3.47 17.68 -6.77
C LEU A 25 3.18 17.36 -8.23
N THR A 26 3.75 18.12 -9.17
CA THR A 26 3.56 17.88 -10.60
C THR A 26 4.12 16.52 -11.02
N LEU A 27 5.32 16.16 -10.56
CA LEU A 27 5.89 14.83 -10.80
C LEU A 27 5.01 13.73 -10.21
N LEU A 28 4.53 13.89 -8.97
CA LEU A 28 3.66 12.92 -8.32
C LEU A 28 2.34 12.72 -9.08
N LEU A 29 1.75 13.81 -9.59
CA LEU A 29 0.54 13.76 -10.42
C LEU A 29 0.79 13.05 -11.75
N ILE A 30 1.92 13.31 -12.41
CA ILE A 30 2.31 12.62 -13.66
C ILE A 30 2.48 11.12 -13.40
N ILE A 31 3.14 10.74 -12.29
CA ILE A 31 3.29 9.33 -11.90
C ILE A 31 1.93 8.66 -11.71
N ASN A 32 1.02 9.32 -10.97
CA ASN A 32 -0.34 8.80 -10.74
C ASN A 32 -1.16 8.68 -12.03
N ASP A 33 -1.15 9.72 -12.88
CA ASP A 33 -1.83 9.69 -14.18
C ASP A 33 -1.31 8.54 -15.05
N TYR A 34 0.01 8.39 -15.10
CA TYR A 34 0.63 7.30 -15.85
C TYR A 34 0.15 5.93 -15.36
N GLN A 35 0.07 5.70 -14.05
CA GLN A 35 -0.40 4.44 -13.47
C GLN A 35 -1.85 4.12 -13.80
N VAL A 36 -2.70 5.14 -13.89
CA VAL A 36 -4.12 4.98 -14.23
C VAL A 36 -4.30 4.68 -15.72
N ASN A 37 -3.53 5.35 -16.57
CA ASN A 37 -3.74 5.33 -18.01
C ASN A 37 -2.92 4.27 -18.76
N ASN A 38 -1.88 3.70 -18.14
CA ASN A 38 -0.95 2.80 -18.82
C ASN A 38 -0.85 1.42 -18.15
N PRO A 39 -0.71 0.34 -18.94
CA PRO A 39 -0.42 -0.98 -18.41
C PRO A 39 0.97 -1.03 -17.77
N LYS A 40 1.15 -1.94 -16.80
CA LYS A 40 2.42 -2.11 -16.08
C LYS A 40 3.50 -2.63 -17.02
N HIS A 41 4.53 -1.82 -17.27
CA HIS A 41 5.72 -2.19 -18.04
C HIS A 41 6.99 -1.97 -17.21
N GLU A 42 7.98 -2.86 -17.36
CA GLU A 42 9.21 -2.88 -16.53
C GLU A 42 10.06 -1.63 -16.69
N ILE A 43 10.29 -1.17 -17.93
CA ILE A 43 11.07 0.04 -18.22
C ILE A 43 10.44 1.26 -17.54
N THR A 44 9.13 1.41 -17.66
CA THR A 44 8.45 2.53 -17.02
C THR A 44 8.49 2.44 -15.50
N THR A 45 8.54 1.22 -14.94
CA THR A 45 8.64 1.07 -13.48
C THR A 45 9.95 1.63 -12.94
N GLU A 46 11.08 1.40 -13.61
CA GLU A 46 12.37 1.94 -13.18
C GLU A 46 12.44 3.46 -13.33
N GLU A 47 11.87 4.03 -14.40
CA GLU A 47 11.76 5.49 -14.57
C GLU A 47 10.92 6.13 -13.46
N LEU A 48 9.75 5.58 -13.16
CA LEU A 48 8.90 6.06 -12.07
C LEU A 48 9.60 5.95 -10.72
N LEU A 49 10.33 4.85 -10.47
CA LEU A 49 11.11 4.67 -9.25
C LEU A 49 12.26 5.68 -9.12
N ALA A 50 12.86 6.13 -10.23
CA ALA A 50 13.88 7.17 -10.21
C ALA A 50 13.29 8.51 -9.75
N TYR A 51 12.13 8.91 -10.29
CA TYR A 51 11.43 10.12 -9.84
C TYR A 51 11.01 10.04 -8.37
N LEU A 52 10.45 8.90 -7.95
CA LEU A 52 10.07 8.69 -6.54
C LEU A 52 11.29 8.73 -5.61
N THR A 53 12.42 8.15 -6.02
CA THR A 53 13.66 8.17 -5.23
C THR A 53 14.18 9.59 -5.07
N TYR A 54 14.11 10.40 -6.13
CA TYR A 54 14.48 11.81 -6.07
C TYR A 54 13.57 12.61 -5.12
N ILE A 55 12.24 12.47 -5.24
CA ILE A 55 11.30 13.15 -4.33
C ILE A 55 11.56 12.76 -2.87
N LEU A 56 11.80 11.48 -2.60
CA LEU A 56 12.06 10.96 -1.25
C LEU A 56 13.41 11.41 -0.67
N ALA A 57 14.39 11.75 -1.52
CA ALA A 57 15.67 12.30 -1.07
C ALA A 57 15.54 13.77 -0.62
N HIS A 58 14.50 14.48 -1.05
CA HIS A 58 14.30 15.91 -0.77
C HIS A 58 12.93 16.18 -0.11
N PRO A 59 12.74 15.79 1.16
CA PRO A 59 11.47 15.96 1.86
C PRO A 59 11.12 17.44 2.09
N ILE A 60 9.95 17.85 1.59
CA ILE A 60 9.38 19.20 1.80
C ILE A 60 8.02 19.13 2.51
N ASN A 61 7.13 18.26 2.04
CA ASN A 61 5.77 18.15 2.57
C ASN A 61 5.40 16.70 2.90
N TRP A 62 4.66 16.53 3.99
CA TRP A 62 4.29 15.23 4.52
C TRP A 62 3.42 14.38 3.57
N CYS A 63 2.41 14.97 2.92
CA CYS A 63 1.55 14.27 1.97
C CYS A 63 2.33 13.80 0.75
N VAL A 64 3.19 14.67 0.21
CA VAL A 64 4.04 14.32 -0.94
C VAL A 64 4.95 13.16 -0.59
N GLN A 65 5.66 13.23 0.55
CA GLN A 65 6.56 12.17 1.00
C GLN A 65 5.82 10.85 1.26
N THR A 66 4.67 10.93 1.93
CA THR A 66 3.85 9.75 2.24
C THR A 66 3.36 9.08 0.96
N CYS A 67 2.79 9.83 0.02
CA CYS A 67 2.32 9.26 -1.25
C CYS A 67 3.47 8.73 -2.11
N SER A 68 4.59 9.44 -2.20
CA SER A 68 5.77 8.94 -2.93
C SER A 68 6.28 7.62 -2.34
N LEU A 69 6.31 7.50 -1.01
CA LEU A 69 6.72 6.27 -0.34
C LEU A 69 5.74 5.12 -0.60
N VAL A 70 4.42 5.40 -0.55
CA VAL A 70 3.37 4.41 -0.90
C VAL A 70 3.53 3.92 -2.33
N LEU A 71 3.72 4.83 -3.29
CA LEU A 71 3.89 4.46 -4.69
C LEU A 71 5.14 3.61 -4.90
N ARG A 72 6.25 3.93 -4.24
CA ARG A 72 7.46 3.10 -4.26
C ARG A 72 7.16 1.71 -3.73
N CYS A 73 6.50 1.59 -2.57
CA CYS A 73 6.12 0.31 -2.01
C CYS A 73 5.27 -0.51 -3.00
N ASN A 74 4.30 0.11 -3.66
CA ASN A 74 3.43 -0.55 -4.64
C ASN A 74 4.22 -1.11 -5.83
N HIS A 75 5.21 -0.38 -6.33
CA HIS A 75 6.08 -0.84 -7.42
C HIS A 75 7.03 -1.95 -6.99
N GLU A 76 7.49 -1.94 -5.74
CA GLU A 76 8.53 -2.86 -5.27
C GLU A 76 8.01 -4.14 -4.63
N THR A 77 6.71 -4.22 -4.33
CA THR A 77 6.09 -5.36 -3.63
C THR A 77 6.31 -6.71 -4.36
N GLN A 78 6.45 -6.73 -5.68
CA GLN A 78 6.69 -7.97 -6.42
C GLN A 78 8.17 -8.39 -6.48
N ASN A 79 9.08 -7.51 -6.07
CA ASN A 79 10.51 -7.78 -6.12
C ASN A 79 10.98 -8.39 -4.80
N LYS A 80 11.28 -9.69 -4.82
CA LYS A 80 11.78 -10.44 -3.64
C LYS A 80 13.02 -9.83 -2.99
N ARG A 81 13.88 -9.12 -3.77
CA ARG A 81 15.08 -8.47 -3.22
C ARG A 81 14.74 -7.17 -2.47
N LYS A 82 13.59 -6.56 -2.76
CA LYS A 82 13.15 -5.29 -2.18
C LYS A 82 12.06 -5.48 -1.12
N ILE A 83 11.52 -6.70 -0.96
CA ILE A 83 10.34 -6.97 -0.11
C ILE A 83 10.53 -6.61 1.36
N GLU A 84 11.71 -6.88 1.93
CA GLU A 84 12.00 -6.53 3.33
C GLU A 84 12.02 -5.01 3.52
N ARG A 85 12.62 -4.28 2.57
CA ARG A 85 12.57 -2.82 2.56
C ARG A 85 11.14 -2.32 2.44
N THR A 86 10.35 -2.89 1.54
CA THR A 86 8.93 -2.53 1.38
C THR A 86 8.15 -2.77 2.67
N LEU A 87 8.41 -3.88 3.37
CA LEU A 87 7.80 -4.18 4.67
C LEU A 87 8.08 -3.07 5.70
N THR A 88 9.36 -2.73 5.90
CA THR A 88 9.76 -1.66 6.84
C THR A 88 9.16 -0.31 6.46
N GLN A 89 9.09 0.00 5.17
CA GLN A 89 8.51 1.25 4.70
C GLN A 89 6.99 1.31 4.90
N LEU A 90 6.26 0.21 4.71
CA LEU A 90 4.83 0.15 5.01
C LEU A 90 4.54 0.25 6.52
N GLN A 91 5.38 -0.33 7.37
CA GLN A 91 5.29 -0.14 8.82
C GLN A 91 5.47 1.32 9.19
N GLU A 92 6.55 1.95 8.71
CA GLU A 92 6.80 3.38 8.91
C GLU A 92 5.63 4.26 8.44
N LEU A 93 5.04 3.93 7.29
CA LEU A 93 3.88 4.62 6.73
C LEU A 93 2.64 4.54 7.62
N ILE A 94 2.48 3.48 8.40
CA ILE A 94 1.38 3.29 9.36
C ILE A 94 1.73 4.00 10.66
N ASP A 95 2.91 3.74 11.21
CA ASP A 95 3.37 4.26 12.50
C ASP A 95 3.40 5.79 12.54
N GLN A 96 3.71 6.45 11.42
CA GLN A 96 3.73 7.90 11.36
C GLN A 96 2.36 8.55 11.62
N TYR A 97 1.24 7.85 11.40
CA TYR A 97 -0.09 8.41 11.69
C TYR A 97 -0.33 8.62 13.18
N GLU A 98 0.29 7.80 14.03
CA GLU A 98 0.19 7.89 15.49
C GLU A 98 1.10 8.97 16.09
N ARG A 99 2.05 9.50 15.31
CA ARG A 99 2.96 10.55 15.78
C ARG A 99 2.22 11.89 15.92
N SER A 100 2.63 12.70 16.88
CA SER A 100 2.11 14.05 17.11
C SER A 100 2.65 15.10 16.12
N SER A 101 3.73 14.79 15.41
CA SER A 101 4.38 15.65 14.42
C SER A 101 4.43 14.98 13.04
N PRO A 102 4.22 15.72 11.92
CA PRO A 102 3.82 17.12 11.86
C PRO A 102 2.37 17.31 12.31
N SER A 103 1.97 18.55 12.57
CA SER A 103 0.60 18.88 13.02
C SER A 103 -0.45 18.43 11.98
N ASN A 104 -1.69 18.17 12.44
CA ASN A 104 -2.78 17.79 11.54
C ASN A 104 -3.00 18.79 10.40
N ILE A 105 -2.83 20.09 10.65
CA ILE A 105 -2.96 21.13 9.63
C ILE A 105 -1.89 20.95 8.54
N GLN A 106 -0.64 20.68 8.92
CA GLN A 106 0.44 20.41 7.99
C GLN A 106 0.23 19.10 7.22
N ARG A 107 -0.34 18.08 7.86
CA ARG A 107 -0.72 16.82 7.20
C ARG A 107 -1.86 16.97 6.21
N LEU A 108 -2.68 18.01 6.33
CA LEU A 108 -3.78 18.28 5.39
C LEU A 108 -3.33 19.13 4.19
N GLN A 109 -2.14 19.73 4.25
CA GLN A 109 -1.60 20.48 3.12
C GLN A 109 -1.42 19.58 1.90
N TYR A 110 -2.09 19.95 0.80
CA TYR A 110 -2.08 19.22 -0.47
C TYR A 110 -2.66 17.80 -0.42
N PHE A 111 -3.37 17.43 0.66
CA PHE A 111 -4.00 16.12 0.83
C PHE A 111 -4.85 15.69 -0.38
N HIS A 112 -5.64 16.61 -0.93
CA HIS A 112 -6.49 16.35 -2.09
C HIS A 112 -5.73 16.26 -3.41
N LEU A 113 -4.50 16.80 -3.50
CA LEU A 113 -3.69 16.73 -4.71
C LEU A 113 -2.87 15.44 -4.77
N THR A 114 -2.43 14.91 -3.63
CA THR A 114 -1.52 13.76 -3.59
C THR A 114 -2.23 12.40 -3.66
N MET A 115 -3.57 12.37 -3.67
CA MET A 115 -4.38 11.14 -3.66
C MET A 115 -4.02 10.22 -2.47
N MET A 116 -3.96 10.79 -1.26
CA MET A 116 -3.59 10.07 -0.03
C MET A 116 -4.42 8.79 0.16
N PRO A 117 -3.78 7.62 0.36
CA PRO A 117 -4.50 6.39 0.65
C PRO A 117 -5.05 6.41 2.08
N PRO A 118 -6.21 5.78 2.33
CA PRO A 118 -6.71 5.62 3.69
C PRO A 118 -5.85 4.63 4.49
N LEU A 119 -5.76 4.81 5.81
CA LEU A 119 -4.91 4.00 6.68
C LEU A 119 -5.19 2.50 6.60
N TRP A 120 -6.47 2.11 6.55
CA TRP A 120 -6.86 0.70 6.45
C TRP A 120 -6.30 0.01 5.18
N LYS A 121 -6.11 0.78 4.11
CA LYS A 121 -5.56 0.27 2.85
C LYS A 121 -4.07 -0.05 3.03
N LEU A 122 -3.33 0.83 3.69
CA LEU A 122 -1.92 0.62 4.05
C LEU A 122 -1.77 -0.60 4.97
N GLN A 123 -2.60 -0.71 6.00
CA GLN A 123 -2.63 -1.87 6.91
C GLN A 123 -2.93 -3.17 6.15
N SER A 124 -3.90 -3.14 5.23
CA SER A 124 -4.21 -4.30 4.41
C SER A 124 -3.08 -4.67 3.46
N ASP A 125 -2.33 -3.72 2.91
CA ASP A 125 -1.20 -4.00 2.03
C ASP A 125 0.01 -4.52 2.83
N LEU A 126 0.24 -4.02 4.05
CA LEU A 126 1.21 -4.57 4.98
C LEU A 126 0.89 -6.04 5.34
N ALA A 127 -0.38 -6.34 5.64
CA ALA A 127 -0.83 -7.70 5.94
C ALA A 127 -0.60 -8.67 4.76
N LYS A 128 -0.76 -8.21 3.52
CA LYS A 128 -0.43 -9.02 2.33
C LYS A 128 1.06 -9.31 2.24
N ILE A 129 1.92 -8.35 2.56
CA ILE A 129 3.37 -8.58 2.60
C ILE A 129 3.71 -9.60 3.69
N TYR A 130 3.13 -9.46 4.89
CA TYR A 130 3.29 -10.47 5.95
C TYR A 130 2.90 -11.88 5.47
N MET A 131 1.77 -12.02 4.77
CA MET A 131 1.38 -13.29 4.17
C MET A 131 2.41 -13.81 3.17
N SER A 132 2.92 -12.96 2.26
CA SER A 132 3.92 -13.34 1.27
C SER A 132 5.26 -13.78 1.88
N LEU A 133 5.57 -13.30 3.08
CA LEU A 133 6.76 -13.65 3.86
C LEU A 133 6.54 -14.84 4.82
N GLY A 134 5.32 -15.38 4.89
CA GLY A 134 4.96 -16.46 5.83
C GLY A 134 4.75 -16.00 7.27
N LEU A 135 4.68 -14.69 7.53
CA LEU A 135 4.42 -14.09 8.85
C LEU A 135 2.92 -14.06 9.14
N ILE A 136 2.28 -15.24 9.14
CA ILE A 136 0.82 -15.38 9.12
C ILE A 136 0.16 -14.82 10.39
N ASN A 137 0.79 -14.93 11.57
CA ASN A 137 0.22 -14.39 12.81
C ASN A 137 0.09 -12.86 12.77
N ASN A 138 1.10 -12.15 12.24
CA ASN A 138 1.08 -10.70 12.11
C ASN A 138 0.01 -10.25 11.09
N ALA A 139 -0.11 -10.99 9.99
CA ALA A 139 -1.17 -10.76 9.01
C ALA A 139 -2.57 -10.96 9.62
N LEU A 140 -2.75 -12.04 10.38
CA LEU A 140 -4.01 -12.36 11.06
C LEU A 140 -4.43 -11.24 12.03
N GLU A 141 -3.50 -10.72 12.83
CA GLU A 141 -3.78 -9.62 13.76
C GLU A 141 -4.31 -8.38 13.03
N LEU A 142 -3.65 -7.97 11.94
CA LEU A 142 -4.11 -6.84 11.12
C LEU A 142 -5.45 -7.13 10.45
N TYR A 143 -5.67 -8.32 9.91
CA TYR A 143 -6.94 -8.66 9.27
C TYR A 143 -8.11 -8.73 10.25
N LEU A 144 -7.88 -9.20 11.48
CA LEU A 144 -8.87 -9.15 12.56
C LEU A 144 -9.22 -7.70 12.91
N HIS A 145 -8.22 -6.83 13.09
CA HIS A 145 -8.45 -5.41 13.34
C HIS A 145 -9.25 -4.74 12.21
N LEU A 146 -9.00 -5.14 10.96
CA LEU A 146 -9.70 -4.64 9.77
C LEU A 146 -11.06 -5.31 9.50
N ASN A 147 -11.46 -6.32 10.29
CA ASN A 147 -12.64 -7.16 10.05
C ASN A 147 -12.67 -7.79 8.64
N LYS A 148 -11.50 -8.20 8.14
CA LYS A 148 -11.32 -8.83 6.82
C LYS A 148 -11.51 -10.33 6.92
N TRP A 149 -12.76 -10.77 7.05
CA TRP A 149 -13.10 -12.14 7.44
C TRP A 149 -12.61 -13.20 6.47
N SER A 150 -12.68 -12.97 5.16
CA SER A 150 -12.15 -13.90 4.15
C SER A 150 -10.65 -14.12 4.34
N GLU A 151 -9.89 -13.04 4.54
CA GLU A 151 -8.45 -13.12 4.81
C GLU A 151 -8.14 -13.73 6.20
N VAL A 152 -8.95 -13.46 7.23
CA VAL A 152 -8.83 -14.09 8.57
C VAL A 152 -9.00 -15.61 8.48
N ILE A 153 -10.02 -16.08 7.75
CA ILE A 153 -10.27 -17.51 7.53
C ILE A 153 -9.07 -18.14 6.82
N ALA A 154 -8.58 -17.50 5.76
CA ALA A 154 -7.39 -17.97 5.04
C ALA A 154 -6.17 -18.07 5.97
N CYS A 155 -5.95 -17.09 6.85
CA CYS A 155 -4.88 -17.16 7.85
C CYS A 155 -5.05 -18.34 8.81
N TYR A 156 -6.26 -18.60 9.31
CA TYR A 156 -6.51 -19.75 10.19
C TYR A 156 -6.30 -21.09 9.47
N GLN A 157 -6.70 -21.21 8.21
CA GLN A 157 -6.42 -22.37 7.37
C GLN A 157 -4.91 -22.57 7.20
N CYS A 158 -4.16 -21.51 6.86
CA CYS A 158 -2.70 -21.58 6.76
C CYS A 158 -2.01 -21.97 8.08
N LEU A 159 -2.60 -21.60 9.22
CA LEU A 159 -2.13 -21.99 10.57
C LEU A 159 -2.64 -23.38 11.02
N ASN A 160 -3.40 -24.11 10.19
CA ASN A 160 -4.07 -25.37 10.53
C ASN A 160 -5.01 -25.27 11.74
N LYS A 161 -5.61 -24.10 11.99
CA LYS A 161 -6.56 -23.85 13.08
C LYS A 161 -8.01 -23.92 12.58
N MET A 162 -8.40 -25.06 12.03
CA MET A 162 -9.71 -25.25 11.39
C MET A 162 -10.90 -24.99 12.32
N SER A 163 -10.81 -25.38 13.59
CA SER A 163 -11.86 -25.11 14.58
C SER A 163 -12.10 -23.60 14.81
N MET A 164 -11.03 -22.79 14.80
CA MET A 164 -11.13 -21.34 14.92
C MET A 164 -11.73 -20.73 13.65
N ALA A 165 -11.35 -21.24 12.47
CA ALA A 165 -11.94 -20.84 11.20
C ALA A 165 -13.45 -21.17 11.16
N GLU A 166 -13.86 -22.36 11.60
CA GLU A 166 -15.27 -22.74 11.64
C GLU A 166 -16.07 -21.81 12.57
N ASN A 167 -15.56 -21.56 13.78
CA ASN A 167 -16.22 -20.69 14.75
C ASN A 167 -16.43 -19.27 14.19
N ILE A 168 -15.37 -18.68 13.60
CA ILE A 168 -15.48 -17.33 13.04
C ILE A 168 -16.47 -17.29 11.88
N ILE A 169 -16.49 -18.31 11.01
CA ILE A 169 -17.44 -18.40 9.89
C ILE A 169 -18.89 -18.47 10.41
N ARG A 170 -19.15 -19.35 11.39
CA ARG A 170 -20.48 -19.49 12.00
C ARG A 170 -20.94 -18.19 12.67
N ASP A 171 -20.03 -17.48 13.32
CA ASP A 171 -20.36 -16.19 13.94
C ASP A 171 -20.65 -15.11 12.89
N GLN A 172 -19.89 -15.04 11.79
CA GLN A 172 -20.17 -14.10 10.70
C GLN A 172 -21.46 -14.43 9.93
N LEU A 173 -21.79 -15.72 9.76
CA LEU A 173 -23.06 -16.14 9.15
C LEU A 173 -24.28 -15.65 9.94
N LYS A 174 -24.19 -15.56 11.28
CA LYS A 174 -25.27 -14.99 12.11
C LYS A 174 -25.48 -13.50 11.86
N VAL A 175 -24.42 -12.77 11.49
CA VAL A 175 -24.48 -11.33 11.20
C VAL A 175 -25.04 -11.10 9.80
N LYS A 176 -24.44 -11.74 8.79
CA LYS A 176 -24.86 -11.65 7.40
C LYS A 176 -24.53 -12.93 6.65
N GLU A 177 -25.57 -13.63 6.23
CA GLU A 177 -25.45 -14.79 5.36
C GLU A 177 -24.88 -14.36 4.00
N THR A 178 -23.78 -15.00 3.60
CA THR A 178 -23.10 -14.74 2.33
C THR A 178 -22.66 -16.08 1.74
N SER A 179 -22.86 -16.25 0.43
CA SER A 179 -22.42 -17.44 -0.32
C SER A 179 -20.97 -17.84 0.00
N ASP A 180 -20.06 -16.86 -0.01
CA ASP A 180 -18.63 -17.08 0.25
C ASP A 180 -18.37 -17.73 1.61
N LEU A 181 -19.13 -17.36 2.64
CA LEU A 181 -18.99 -17.93 3.98
C LEU A 181 -19.49 -19.37 4.05
N TYR A 182 -20.55 -19.73 3.33
CA TYR A 182 -20.99 -21.12 3.23
C TYR A 182 -19.99 -21.98 2.45
N CYS A 183 -19.38 -21.42 1.39
CA CYS A 183 -18.29 -22.07 0.67
C CYS A 183 -17.11 -22.36 1.61
N SER A 184 -16.62 -21.35 2.33
CA SER A 184 -15.55 -21.51 3.31
C SER A 184 -15.93 -22.48 4.44
N LEU A 185 -17.20 -22.51 4.87
CA LEU A 185 -17.67 -23.47 5.88
C LEU A 185 -17.59 -24.91 5.37
N GLY A 186 -18.02 -25.14 4.12
CA GLY A 186 -17.91 -26.43 3.45
C GLY A 186 -16.45 -26.88 3.30
N GLU A 187 -15.54 -25.96 2.95
CA GLU A 187 -14.10 -26.24 2.86
C GLU A 187 -13.49 -26.63 4.22
N VAL A 188 -13.83 -25.91 5.29
CA VAL A 188 -13.28 -26.14 6.64
C VAL A 188 -13.83 -27.42 7.27
N THR A 189 -15.11 -27.73 7.05
CA THR A 189 -15.79 -28.89 7.65
C THR A 189 -15.73 -30.15 6.79
N GLY A 190 -15.49 -30.02 5.49
CA GLY A 190 -15.54 -31.11 4.51
C GLY A 190 -16.97 -31.56 4.15
N ASP A 191 -17.99 -30.80 4.54
CA ASP A 191 -19.40 -31.13 4.32
C ASP A 191 -19.92 -30.47 3.04
N ILE A 192 -20.32 -31.30 2.07
CA ILE A 192 -20.77 -30.88 0.75
C ILE A 192 -22.16 -30.21 0.81
N SER A 193 -22.96 -30.47 1.85
CA SER A 193 -24.31 -29.93 1.98
C SER A 193 -24.34 -28.40 2.07
N TYR A 194 -23.25 -27.76 2.49
CA TYR A 194 -23.16 -26.30 2.55
C TYR A 194 -23.09 -25.65 1.16
N TYR A 195 -22.65 -26.36 0.12
CA TYR A 195 -22.65 -25.84 -1.25
C TYR A 195 -24.07 -25.77 -1.84
N GLU A 196 -25.00 -26.59 -1.35
CA GLU A 196 -26.41 -26.55 -1.77
C GLU A 196 -27.15 -25.29 -1.26
N LYS A 197 -26.61 -24.63 -0.22
CA LYS A 197 -27.16 -23.38 0.31
C LYS A 197 -26.71 -22.14 -0.45
N ILE A 198 -25.83 -22.30 -1.43
CA ILE A 198 -25.26 -21.22 -2.25
C ILE A 198 -26.12 -20.93 -3.49
N SER A 199 -26.88 -21.92 -3.97
CA SER A 199 -27.80 -21.83 -5.12
C SER A 199 -29.18 -21.29 -4.76
#